data_AF-A0A0F9LT90-F1
#
_entry.id   AF-A0A0F9LT90-F1
#
_cell.length_a   1.000
_cell.length_b   1.000
_cell.length_c   1.000
_cell.angle_alpha   90.00
_cell.angle_beta   90.00
_cell.angle_gamma   90.00
#
_symmetry.space_group_name_H-M   'P 1'
#
loop_
_entity.id
_entity.type
_entity.pdbx_description
1 polymer ?
#
loop_
_entity_poly.entity_id
_entity_poly.type
_entity_poly.pdbx_seq_one_letter_code
_entity_poly.pdbx_strand_id
1 'polypeptide(L)'
;MATHRISILGSSLVPDLSGNAYPDAYPAYATNDTWKHLVLVHEDSGTRTGFYGTFAVPQNYVSGANLVLVWTSTATAGDVEWDYDYRAVGGNDAESLDQAAAQESVNAADTAPSATDERMEITIALTDGNFAPGDTVEFFLARDGTDGGDTLAASVLIFEAFFEYADA
;
A
#
# COMPACT_ATOMS: atom_id res chain seq x y z
N MET A 1 -20.49 -11.48 -10.01
CA MET A 1 -19.76 -11.52 -8.73
C MET A 1 -18.57 -12.47 -8.80
N ALA A 2 -17.60 -12.10 -9.63
CA ALA A 2 -16.21 -12.53 -9.55
C ALA A 2 -15.40 -11.50 -8.75
N THR A 3 -14.31 -11.95 -8.13
CA THR A 3 -13.34 -11.07 -7.46
C THR A 3 -12.27 -10.62 -8.46
N HIS A 4 -11.97 -9.33 -8.45
CA HIS A 4 -10.99 -8.69 -9.32
C HIS A 4 -9.91 -8.01 -8.49
N ARG A 5 -8.70 -7.91 -9.05
CA ARG A 5 -7.59 -7.11 -8.49
C ARG A 5 -7.06 -6.20 -9.57
N ILE A 6 -6.94 -4.91 -9.27
CA ILE A 6 -6.26 -3.93 -10.12
C ILE A 6 -5.08 -3.34 -9.37
N SER A 7 -3.92 -3.19 -10.03
CA SER A 7 -2.79 -2.53 -9.38
C SER A 7 -3.11 -1.05 -9.19
N ILE A 8 -2.86 -0.55 -7.99
CA ILE A 8 -2.94 0.87 -7.65
C ILE A 8 -1.56 1.52 -7.62
N LEU A 9 -0.50 0.73 -7.86
CA LEU A 9 0.83 1.27 -8.09
C LEU A 9 0.92 1.75 -9.54
N GLY A 10 1.08 3.05 -9.71
CA GLY A 10 1.07 3.67 -11.04
C GLY A 10 1.97 4.88 -11.13
N SER A 11 1.87 5.60 -12.25
CA SER A 11 2.66 6.82 -12.49
C SER A 11 2.32 7.99 -11.57
N SER A 12 1.22 7.89 -10.81
CA SER A 12 0.79 8.87 -9.81
C SER A 12 1.52 8.73 -8.47
N LEU A 13 2.34 7.69 -8.29
CA LEU A 13 3.06 7.47 -7.05
C LEU A 13 4.11 8.55 -6.79
N VAL A 14 4.10 9.09 -5.57
CA VAL A 14 5.07 10.06 -5.09
C VAL A 14 5.50 9.65 -3.68
N PRO A 15 6.82 9.46 -3.42
CA PRO A 15 7.29 9.20 -2.06
C PRO A 15 7.02 10.39 -1.15
N ASP A 16 6.92 10.14 0.14
CA ASP A 16 6.89 11.20 1.13
C ASP A 16 8.20 12.02 1.16
N LEU A 17 8.23 13.04 2.01
CA LEU A 17 9.38 13.93 2.15
C LEU A 17 10.43 13.43 3.15
N SER A 18 10.26 12.24 3.73
CA SER A 18 11.18 11.71 4.74
C SER A 18 12.52 11.26 4.15
N GLY A 19 12.51 10.85 2.88
CA GLY A 19 13.66 10.22 2.22
C GLY A 19 13.86 8.74 2.57
N ASN A 20 12.97 8.16 3.37
CA ASN A 20 13.01 6.75 3.80
C ASN A 20 12.02 5.86 3.03
N ALA A 21 11.16 6.46 2.20
CA ALA A 21 10.34 5.77 1.22
C ALA A 21 10.78 6.19 -0.19
N TYR A 22 11.18 5.25 -1.04
CA TYR A 22 11.65 5.56 -2.39
C TYR A 22 11.56 4.36 -3.35
N PRO A 23 11.40 4.59 -4.67
CA PRO A 23 11.52 3.53 -5.65
C PRO A 23 13.00 3.19 -5.91
N ASP A 24 13.34 1.90 -5.97
CA ASP A 24 14.69 1.44 -6.36
C ASP A 24 14.64 0.09 -7.09
N ALA A 25 15.75 -0.31 -7.70
CA ALA A 25 15.89 -1.58 -8.38
C ALA A 25 16.04 -2.73 -7.36
N TYR A 26 15.18 -3.74 -7.47
CA TYR A 26 15.21 -4.92 -6.59
C TYR A 26 16.60 -5.60 -6.46
N PRO A 27 17.46 -5.67 -7.50
CA PRO A 27 18.81 -6.23 -7.36
C PRO A 27 19.74 -5.51 -6.39
N ALA A 28 19.42 -4.29 -5.95
CA ALA A 28 20.15 -3.62 -4.88
C ALA A 28 19.98 -4.34 -3.52
N TYR A 29 18.88 -5.07 -3.35
CA TYR A 29 18.50 -5.78 -2.13
C TYR A 29 18.63 -7.31 -2.29
N ALA A 30 18.19 -7.85 -3.43
CA ALA A 30 18.22 -9.27 -3.73
C ALA A 30 19.27 -9.60 -4.82
N THR A 31 20.54 -9.61 -4.43
CA THR A 31 21.68 -9.72 -5.38
C THR A 31 21.72 -11.02 -6.19
N ASN A 32 21.06 -12.08 -5.74
CA ASN A 32 20.99 -13.37 -6.43
C ASN A 32 19.84 -13.45 -7.45
N ASP A 33 18.89 -12.51 -7.43
CA ASP A 33 17.78 -12.54 -8.37
C ASP A 33 18.27 -12.23 -9.80
N THR A 34 17.80 -13.03 -10.74
CA THR A 34 18.12 -12.89 -12.17
C THR A 34 17.20 -11.86 -12.83
N TRP A 35 16.02 -11.60 -12.26
CA TRP A 35 14.99 -10.74 -12.86
C TRP A 35 15.05 -9.32 -12.30
N LYS A 36 15.40 -8.35 -13.15
CA LYS A 36 15.50 -6.96 -12.74
C LYS A 36 14.14 -6.28 -12.84
N HIS A 37 13.69 -5.70 -11.74
CA HIS A 37 12.44 -4.95 -11.67
C HIS A 37 12.53 -3.86 -10.59
N LEU A 38 11.56 -2.94 -10.61
CA LEU A 38 11.44 -1.87 -9.63
C LEU A 38 10.65 -2.36 -8.42
N VAL A 39 11.04 -1.93 -7.24
CA VAL A 39 10.28 -2.10 -5.99
C VAL A 39 10.15 -0.75 -5.29
N LEU A 40 9.13 -0.62 -4.45
CA LEU A 40 9.03 0.49 -3.51
C LEU A 40 9.68 0.07 -2.19
N VAL A 41 10.64 0.87 -1.73
CA VAL A 41 11.42 0.59 -0.52
C VAL A 41 10.87 1.43 0.62
N HIS A 42 10.67 0.81 1.78
CA HIS A 42 10.50 1.47 3.07
C HIS A 42 11.65 1.08 3.98
N GLU A 43 12.52 2.02 4.30
CA GLU A 43 13.59 1.81 5.27
C GLU A 43 13.06 1.63 6.70
N ASP A 44 13.80 0.87 7.51
CA ASP A 44 13.58 0.87 8.96
C ASP A 44 14.14 2.16 9.56
N SER A 45 13.27 3.14 9.76
CA SER A 45 13.64 4.45 10.30
C SER A 45 13.00 4.74 11.67
N GLY A 46 12.16 3.85 12.19
CA GLY A 46 11.33 4.11 13.39
C GLY A 46 10.36 5.28 13.21
N THR A 47 10.00 5.61 11.96
CA THR A 47 9.04 6.67 11.63
C THR A 47 8.01 6.15 10.62
N ARG A 48 6.83 6.77 10.60
CA ARG A 48 5.82 6.52 9.56
C ARG A 48 6.32 7.05 8.22
N THR A 49 6.44 6.17 7.23
CA THR A 49 7.01 6.50 5.92
C THR A 49 6.19 5.86 4.81
N GLY A 50 6.05 6.52 3.67
CA GLY A 50 5.29 5.93 2.58
C GLY A 50 5.16 6.69 1.27
N PHE A 51 4.13 6.30 0.53
CA PHE A 51 3.86 6.76 -0.82
C PHE A 51 2.45 7.31 -0.92
N TYR A 52 2.35 8.51 -1.50
CA TYR A 52 1.10 9.07 -1.97
C TYR A 52 0.79 8.56 -3.36
N GLY A 53 -0.48 8.40 -3.69
CA GLY A 53 -0.88 8.01 -5.03
C GLY A 53 -2.37 8.23 -5.28
N THR A 54 -2.77 7.95 -6.51
CA THR A 54 -4.18 7.99 -6.91
C THR A 54 -4.54 6.86 -7.86
N PHE A 55 -5.77 6.36 -7.77
CA PHE A 55 -6.35 5.42 -8.74
C PHE A 55 -7.84 5.70 -8.96
N ALA A 56 -8.42 5.14 -10.02
CA ALA A 56 -9.85 5.24 -10.30
C ALA A 56 -10.56 3.96 -9.89
N VAL A 57 -11.66 4.07 -9.14
CA VAL A 57 -12.52 2.93 -8.80
C VAL A 57 -13.12 2.36 -10.09
N PRO A 58 -12.98 1.05 -10.36
CA PRO A 58 -13.52 0.44 -11.57
C PRO A 58 -15.02 0.64 -11.75
N GLN A 59 -15.46 0.81 -13.00
CA GLN A 59 -16.87 1.06 -13.34
C GLN A 59 -17.79 -0.13 -13.00
N ASN A 60 -17.23 -1.32 -12.83
CA ASN A 60 -17.94 -2.54 -12.46
C ASN A 60 -17.83 -2.87 -10.95
N TYR A 61 -17.28 -1.97 -10.12
CA TYR A 61 -17.23 -2.14 -8.67
C TYR A 61 -18.63 -2.25 -8.05
N VAL A 62 -18.81 -3.17 -7.10
CA VAL A 62 -20.05 -3.32 -6.31
C VAL A 62 -19.78 -3.34 -4.81
N SER A 63 -18.84 -4.17 -4.35
CA SER A 63 -18.51 -4.32 -2.92
C SER A 63 -17.17 -5.04 -2.73
N GLY A 64 -16.81 -5.36 -1.49
CA GLY A 64 -15.63 -6.18 -1.16
C GLY A 64 -14.30 -5.47 -1.38
N ALA A 65 -14.25 -4.18 -1.10
CA ALA A 65 -13.07 -3.35 -1.19
C ALA A 65 -12.00 -3.81 -0.19
N ASN A 66 -10.87 -4.30 -0.71
CA ASN A 66 -9.68 -4.57 0.08
C ASN A 66 -8.45 -3.92 -0.56
N LEU A 67 -7.50 -3.49 0.27
CA LEU A 67 -6.13 -3.29 -0.16
C LEU A 67 -5.38 -4.62 0.01
N VAL A 68 -4.76 -5.11 -1.06
CA VAL A 68 -3.89 -6.28 -1.01
C VAL A 68 -2.46 -5.86 -1.31
N LEU A 69 -1.57 -6.01 -0.34
CA LEU A 69 -0.18 -5.62 -0.46
C LEU A 69 0.70 -6.86 -0.65
N VAL A 70 1.56 -6.81 -1.67
CA VAL A 70 2.58 -7.82 -1.93
C VAL A 70 3.94 -7.25 -1.57
N TRP A 71 4.61 -7.87 -0.60
CA TRP A 71 5.83 -7.33 -0.03
C TRP A 71 6.84 -8.43 0.29
N THR A 72 8.07 -8.05 0.66
CA THR A 72 9.08 -8.92 1.27
C THR A 72 10.05 -8.14 2.14
N SER A 73 10.91 -8.85 2.87
CA SER A 73 12.03 -8.29 3.62
C SER A 73 13.18 -9.29 3.72
N THR A 74 14.38 -8.79 4.03
CA THR A 74 15.51 -9.64 4.40
C THR A 74 15.43 -10.15 5.82
N ALA A 75 14.66 -9.48 6.69
CA ALA A 75 14.39 -9.94 8.05
C ALA A 75 13.44 -11.14 8.04
N THR A 76 13.66 -12.06 8.97
CA THR A 76 12.83 -13.27 9.16
C THR A 76 12.16 -13.31 10.53
N ALA A 77 12.08 -12.17 11.20
CA ALA A 77 11.47 -12.01 12.51
C ALA A 77 11.03 -10.54 12.71
N GLY A 78 10.08 -10.35 13.63
CA GLY A 78 9.39 -9.07 13.84
C GLY A 78 8.13 -8.96 12.98
N ASP A 79 7.36 -7.92 13.25
CA ASP A 79 6.12 -7.60 12.55
C ASP A 79 6.27 -6.22 11.88
N VAL A 80 5.68 -6.05 10.71
CA VAL A 80 5.55 -4.75 10.03
C VAL A 80 4.11 -4.25 10.20
N GLU A 81 3.96 -2.97 10.51
CA GLU A 81 2.64 -2.33 10.62
C GLU A 81 2.37 -1.52 9.36
N TRP A 82 1.29 -1.86 8.66
CA TRP A 82 0.84 -1.17 7.47
C TRP A 82 -0.31 -0.24 7.79
N ASP A 83 -0.20 0.99 7.30
CA ASP A 83 -1.25 1.99 7.35
C ASP A 83 -1.68 2.35 5.92
N TYR A 84 -2.99 2.51 5.74
CA TYR A 84 -3.56 3.02 4.51
C TYR A 84 -4.57 4.12 4.82
N ASP A 85 -4.14 5.36 4.56
CA ASP A 85 -4.98 6.54 4.67
C ASP A 85 -5.52 6.88 3.29
N TYR A 86 -6.82 7.18 3.15
CA TYR A 86 -7.37 7.53 1.85
C TYR A 86 -8.61 8.43 1.92
N ARG A 87 -8.98 8.93 0.74
CA ARG A 87 -10.29 9.51 0.44
C ARG A 87 -10.74 9.11 -0.96
N ALA A 88 -12.04 8.97 -1.16
CA ALA A 88 -12.63 8.80 -2.47
C ALA A 88 -13.36 10.09 -2.88
N VAL A 89 -13.01 10.61 -4.06
CA VAL A 89 -13.57 11.86 -4.60
C VAL A 89 -14.43 11.51 -5.80
N GLY A 90 -15.73 11.82 -5.71
CA GLY A 90 -16.70 11.54 -6.75
C GLY A 90 -17.13 12.78 -7.53
N GLY A 91 -17.28 12.66 -8.86
CA GLY A 91 -17.98 13.63 -9.71
C GLY A 91 -17.79 15.12 -9.40
N ASN A 92 -18.90 15.87 -9.38
CA ASN A 92 -18.91 17.25 -8.87
C ASN A 92 -19.08 17.22 -7.36
N ASP A 93 -17.96 17.05 -6.66
CA ASP A 93 -17.94 17.08 -5.21
C ASP A 93 -18.07 18.52 -4.66
N ALA A 94 -18.75 18.67 -3.53
CA ALA A 94 -18.78 19.92 -2.77
C ALA A 94 -17.56 20.04 -1.82
N GLU A 95 -16.84 18.94 -1.61
CA GLU A 95 -15.67 18.88 -0.75
C GLU A 95 -14.43 19.49 -1.40
N SER A 96 -13.56 20.05 -0.55
CA SER A 96 -12.29 20.65 -0.98
C SER A 96 -11.30 19.55 -1.40
N LEU A 97 -10.60 19.75 -2.51
CA LEU A 97 -9.43 18.94 -2.85
C LEU A 97 -8.19 19.28 -1.99
N ASP A 98 -8.25 20.33 -1.18
CA ASP A 98 -7.24 20.69 -0.19
C ASP A 98 -7.81 20.39 1.21
N GLN A 99 -7.68 19.14 1.65
CA GLN A 99 -8.12 18.66 2.96
C GLN A 99 -6.92 18.36 3.86
N ALA A 100 -7.10 18.57 5.16
CA ALA A 100 -6.05 18.36 6.16
C ALA A 100 -6.00 16.94 6.74
N ALA A 101 -6.98 16.10 6.44
CA ALA A 101 -7.10 14.74 6.98
C ALA A 101 -7.69 13.79 5.94
N ALA A 102 -7.39 12.50 6.07
CA ALA A 102 -8.00 11.43 5.29
C ALA A 102 -9.47 11.22 5.70
N GLN A 103 -10.27 10.71 4.76
CA GLN A 103 -11.64 10.26 5.04
C GLN A 103 -11.63 9.02 5.94
N GLU A 104 -10.67 8.13 5.69
CA GLU A 104 -10.47 6.91 6.46
C GLU A 104 -8.98 6.59 6.61
N SER A 105 -8.65 5.94 7.72
CA SER A 105 -7.33 5.38 8.02
C SER A 105 -7.56 3.98 8.58
N VAL A 106 -7.00 2.98 7.91
CA VAL A 106 -7.05 1.57 8.32
C VAL A 106 -5.64 1.02 8.43
N ASN A 107 -5.47 0.01 9.28
CA ASN A 107 -4.17 -0.60 9.51
C ASN A 107 -4.24 -2.12 9.62
N ALA A 108 -3.10 -2.76 9.39
CA ALA A 108 -2.90 -4.18 9.64
C ALA A 108 -1.42 -4.53 9.83
N ALA A 109 -1.17 -5.43 10.77
CA ALA A 109 0.15 -6.02 11.01
C ALA A 109 0.36 -7.27 10.13
N ASP A 110 1.57 -7.47 9.63
CA ASP A 110 2.00 -8.75 9.06
C ASP A 110 3.33 -9.20 9.66
N THR A 111 3.48 -10.50 9.86
CA THR A 111 4.73 -11.06 10.39
C THR A 111 5.78 -11.18 9.30
N ALA A 112 7.04 -10.96 9.67
CA ALA A 112 8.19 -11.13 8.77
C ALA A 112 8.15 -12.47 8.00
N PRO A 113 8.70 -12.51 6.78
CA PRO A 113 8.80 -13.75 6.01
C PRO A 113 9.54 -14.86 6.77
N SER A 114 9.24 -16.13 6.47
CA SER A 114 9.90 -17.27 7.12
C SER A 114 11.33 -17.51 6.59
N ALA A 115 11.62 -16.97 5.40
CA ALA A 115 12.95 -16.91 4.81
C ALA A 115 13.18 -15.54 4.14
N THR A 116 14.42 -15.06 4.10
CA THR A 116 14.80 -13.83 3.42
C THR A 116 14.28 -13.81 1.98
N ASP A 117 13.68 -12.68 1.59
CA ASP A 117 13.14 -12.44 0.24
C ASP A 117 11.97 -13.36 -0.16
N GLU A 118 11.32 -14.02 0.81
CA GLU A 118 10.06 -14.74 0.57
C GLU A 118 8.92 -13.76 0.30
N ARG A 119 8.13 -14.01 -0.75
CA ARG A 119 6.99 -13.18 -1.13
C ARG A 119 5.87 -13.33 -0.10
N MET A 120 5.49 -12.20 0.49
CA MET A 120 4.38 -12.07 1.42
C MET A 120 3.17 -11.40 0.75
N GLU A 121 1.98 -11.66 1.28
CA GLU A 121 0.74 -10.99 0.89
C GLU A 121 -0.11 -10.74 2.13
N ILE A 122 -0.50 -9.49 2.35
CA ILE A 122 -1.46 -9.09 3.39
C ILE A 122 -2.66 -8.41 2.75
N THR A 123 -3.83 -8.62 3.36
CA THR A 123 -5.09 -7.98 2.97
C THR A 123 -5.58 -7.08 4.09
N ILE A 124 -5.84 -5.81 3.77
CA ILE A 124 -6.43 -4.81 4.67
C ILE A 124 -7.85 -4.54 4.19
N ALA A 125 -8.84 -4.81 5.03
CA ALA A 125 -10.23 -4.55 4.71
C ALA A 125 -10.49 -3.04 4.68
N LEU A 126 -11.14 -2.56 3.62
CA LEU A 126 -11.54 -1.17 3.46
C LEU A 126 -13.05 -1.04 3.71
N THR A 127 -13.54 0.17 3.98
CA THR A 127 -14.99 0.38 4.12
C THR A 127 -15.65 0.48 2.74
N ASP A 128 -16.38 -0.57 2.33
CA ASP A 128 -17.08 -0.65 1.03
C ASP A 128 -17.88 0.60 0.67
N GLY A 129 -18.58 1.18 1.65
CA GLY A 129 -19.46 2.33 1.46
C GLY A 129 -18.73 3.64 1.14
N ASN A 130 -17.40 3.66 1.25
CA ASN A 130 -16.58 4.81 0.89
C ASN A 130 -16.24 4.87 -0.60
N PHE A 131 -16.53 3.83 -1.38
CA PHE A 131 -16.20 3.78 -2.80
C PHE A 131 -17.46 3.71 -3.67
N ALA A 132 -17.49 4.50 -4.74
CA ALA A 132 -18.44 4.36 -5.83
C ALA A 132 -17.72 4.20 -7.19
N PRO A 133 -18.35 3.53 -8.18
CA PRO A 133 -17.77 3.37 -9.51
C PRO A 133 -17.40 4.72 -10.15
N GLY A 134 -16.14 4.86 -10.56
CA GLY A 134 -15.63 6.09 -11.19
C GLY A 134 -15.09 7.15 -10.24
N ASP A 135 -15.16 6.94 -8.92
CA ASP A 135 -14.47 7.82 -7.98
C ASP A 135 -12.97 7.79 -8.21
N THR A 136 -12.31 8.92 -7.94
CA THR A 136 -10.85 8.98 -7.84
C THR A 136 -10.48 8.83 -6.38
N VAL A 137 -9.72 7.77 -6.07
CA VAL A 137 -9.19 7.56 -4.73
C VAL A 137 -7.82 8.18 -4.67
N GLU A 138 -7.60 9.01 -3.65
CA GLU A 138 -6.29 9.53 -3.28
C GLU A 138 -5.88 8.87 -1.98
N PHE A 139 -4.64 8.38 -1.91
CA PHE A 139 -4.19 7.57 -0.79
C PHE A 139 -2.77 7.91 -0.35
N PHE A 140 -2.46 7.49 0.88
CA PHE A 140 -1.14 7.36 1.44
C PHE A 140 -0.97 5.94 2.00
N LEU A 141 -0.12 5.15 1.35
CA LEU A 141 0.24 3.80 1.79
C LEU A 141 1.56 3.89 2.55
N ALA A 142 1.54 3.51 3.82
CA ALA A 142 2.66 3.70 4.71
C ALA A 142 3.02 2.42 5.47
N ARG A 143 4.30 2.30 5.77
CA ARG A 143 4.78 1.52 6.91
C ARG A 143 4.78 2.45 8.12
N ASP A 144 4.14 2.07 9.23
CA ASP A 144 4.13 2.87 10.45
C ASP A 144 5.18 2.41 11.47
N GLY A 145 6.43 2.81 11.24
CA GLY A 145 7.51 2.56 12.19
C GLY A 145 7.39 3.31 13.53
N THR A 146 6.34 4.13 13.74
CA THR A 146 6.05 4.72 15.06
C THR A 146 5.11 3.89 15.92
N ASP A 147 4.39 2.94 15.32
CA ASP A 147 3.56 2.00 16.05
C ASP A 147 4.45 1.01 16.82
N GLY A 148 4.07 0.72 18.08
CA GLY A 148 4.83 -0.21 18.92
C GLY A 148 4.79 -1.66 18.45
N GLY A 149 3.87 -2.00 17.53
CA GLY A 149 3.79 -3.27 16.83
C GLY A 149 4.80 -3.43 15.70
N ASP A 150 5.29 -2.33 15.10
CA ASP A 150 6.33 -2.39 14.08
C ASP A 150 7.67 -2.73 14.74
N THR A 151 8.00 -4.02 14.67
CA THR A 151 9.17 -4.62 15.30
C THR A 151 10.13 -5.22 14.27
N LEU A 152 9.83 -5.06 12.99
CA LEU A 152 10.63 -5.58 11.88
C LEU A 152 11.85 -4.69 11.63
N ALA A 153 13.01 -5.09 12.16
CA ALA A 153 14.24 -4.29 12.07
C ALA A 153 14.99 -4.42 10.73
N ALA A 154 14.31 -4.20 9.61
CA ALA A 154 14.89 -4.19 8.26
C ALA A 154 14.05 -3.39 7.28
N SER A 155 14.62 -3.09 6.12
CA SER A 155 13.89 -2.56 4.98
C SER A 155 12.75 -3.50 4.54
N VAL A 156 11.66 -2.92 4.07
CA VAL A 156 10.55 -3.64 3.44
C VAL A 156 10.45 -3.23 1.97
N LEU A 157 10.24 -4.22 1.10
CA LEU A 157 10.17 -4.04 -0.34
C LEU A 157 8.76 -4.41 -0.81
N ILE A 158 8.03 -3.45 -1.37
CA ILE A 158 6.71 -3.65 -1.95
C ILE A 158 6.87 -3.86 -3.46
N PHE A 159 6.28 -4.96 -3.95
CA PHE A 159 6.22 -5.27 -5.38
C PHE A 159 4.93 -4.76 -6.01
N GLU A 160 3.80 -4.95 -5.33
CA GLU A 160 2.48 -4.59 -5.83
C GLU A 160 1.56 -4.20 -4.68
N ALA A 161 0.64 -3.29 -4.96
CA ALA A 161 -0.52 -3.01 -4.13
C ALA A 161 -1.75 -3.07 -5.04
N PHE A 162 -2.75 -3.84 -4.64
CA PHE A 162 -3.97 -4.01 -5.41
C PHE A 162 -5.18 -3.44 -4.67
N PHE A 163 -6.08 -2.85 -5.43
CA PHE A 163 -7.47 -2.70 -5.02
C PHE A 163 -8.23 -3.96 -5.46
N GLU A 164 -8.63 -4.77 -4.49
CA GLU A 164 -9.46 -5.96 -4.69
C GLU A 164 -10.94 -5.61 -4.50
N TYR A 165 -11.81 -6.15 -5.35
CA TYR A 165 -13.25 -5.89 -5.29
C TYR A 165 -14.08 -6.98 -5.97
N ALA A 166 -15.38 -7.03 -5.68
CA ALA A 166 -16.38 -7.85 -6.36
C ALA A 166 -17.14 -7.05 -7.42
N ASP A 167 -17.40 -7.67 -8.58
CA ASP A 167 -18.27 -7.13 -9.62
C ASP A 167 -19.75 -7.52 -9.47
N ALA A 168 -20.61 -6.92 -10.30
CA ALA A 168 -22.05 -7.21 -10.39
C ALA A 168 -22.39 -8.66 -10.80
#